data_AF-A0A397SRJ8-F1
#
_entry.id   AF-A0A397SRJ8-F1
#
_cell.length_a   1.000
_cell.length_b   1.000
_cell.length_c   1.000
_cell.angle_alpha   90.00
_cell.angle_beta   90.00
_cell.angle_gamma   90.00
#
_symmetry.space_group_name_H-M   'P 1'
#
loop_
_entity.id
_entity.type
_entity.pdbx_description
1 polymer ?
#
loop_
_entity_poly.entity_id
_entity_poly.type
_entity_poly.pdbx_seq_one_letter_code
_entity_poly.pdbx_strand_id
1 'polypeptide(L)'
;MWIFRKFIIRNNIKSLKRNHLKRLLRYSNNYSTKTDEYGVPENPTWSVRSLLPPFTDSKPIITKEEYKTLLKLSNLRSTSSLEDSKLIQDINLLCYFVKHIHNVDVTNIEPMRSVLADGVNLNLCYEEEKNENIKSENQGRDLLKRASVLHKEFYVVKIDSNDNN
;
A
#
# COMPACT_ATOMS: atom_id res chain seq x y z
N MET A 1 1.72 -29.29 -29.69
CA MET A 1 1.67 -27.93 -30.27
C MET A 1 0.26 -27.40 -30.09
N TRP A 2 -0.03 -26.86 -28.90
CA TRP A 2 -1.39 -26.48 -28.50
C TRP A 2 -1.51 -24.96 -28.41
N ILE A 3 -2.52 -24.50 -29.12
CA ILE A 3 -3.10 -23.17 -29.17
C ILE A 3 -3.61 -22.77 -27.79
N PHE A 4 -3.18 -21.61 -27.27
CA PHE A 4 -3.98 -20.86 -26.31
C PHE A 4 -4.40 -19.54 -26.94
N ARG A 5 -5.60 -19.60 -27.52
CA ARG A 5 -6.46 -18.46 -27.81
C ARG A 5 -7.13 -18.01 -26.52
N LYS A 6 -7.34 -16.69 -26.43
CA LYS A 6 -8.31 -15.95 -25.59
C LYS A 6 -7.97 -15.77 -24.12
N PHE A 7 -7.58 -14.54 -23.78
CA PHE A 7 -8.24 -13.82 -22.70
C PHE A 7 -8.59 -12.41 -23.18
N ILE A 8 -9.85 -12.23 -23.56
CA ILE A 8 -10.43 -10.92 -23.90
C ILE A 8 -10.82 -10.28 -22.57
N ILE A 9 -10.12 -9.21 -22.16
CA ILE A 9 -10.69 -8.24 -21.23
C ILE A 9 -11.33 -7.15 -22.08
N ARG A 10 -12.65 -7.27 -22.27
CA ARG A 10 -13.51 -6.19 -22.74
C ARG A 10 -13.68 -5.21 -21.57
N ASN A 11 -12.83 -4.19 -21.49
CA ASN A 11 -13.17 -2.99 -20.73
C ASN A 11 -13.74 -1.95 -21.68
N ASN A 12 -15.02 -1.69 -21.46
CA ASN A 12 -15.92 -0.87 -22.24
C ASN A 12 -15.69 0.59 -21.87
N ILE A 13 -14.71 1.23 -22.49
CA ILE A 13 -14.48 2.67 -22.30
C ILE A 13 -15.21 3.38 -23.43
N LYS A 14 -16.45 3.77 -23.12
CA LYS A 14 -17.25 4.67 -23.95
C LYS A 14 -16.43 5.95 -24.19
N SER A 15 -15.99 6.12 -25.44
CA SER A 15 -15.64 7.37 -26.11
C SER A 15 -15.38 8.58 -25.20
N LEU A 16 -14.18 8.67 -24.62
CA LEU A 16 -13.62 9.98 -24.29
C LEU A 16 -12.87 10.50 -25.51
N LYS A 17 -13.26 11.68 -25.97
CA LYS A 17 -12.71 12.37 -27.15
C LYS A 17 -11.18 12.37 -27.08
N ARG A 18 -10.59 11.58 -27.98
CA ARG A 18 -9.15 11.36 -28.14
C ARG A 18 -8.46 12.64 -28.60
N ASN A 19 -8.15 13.60 -27.72
CA ASN A 19 -7.25 14.70 -28.08
C ASN A 19 -6.39 15.25 -26.93
N HIS A 20 -6.58 14.83 -25.67
CA HIS A 20 -5.86 15.44 -24.53
C HIS A 20 -4.91 14.52 -23.75
N LEU A 21 -4.68 13.27 -24.19
CA LEU A 21 -3.80 12.31 -23.50
C LEU A 21 -2.47 12.03 -24.20
N LYS A 22 -2.00 12.90 -25.10
CA LYS A 22 -0.67 12.74 -25.73
C LYS A 22 0.51 13.23 -24.86
N ARG A 23 0.28 13.53 -23.57
CA ARG A 23 1.28 14.19 -22.71
C ARG A 23 1.44 13.54 -21.34
N LEU A 24 1.41 12.22 -21.25
CA LEU A 24 1.91 11.50 -20.08
C LEU A 24 2.63 10.25 -20.59
N LEU A 25 3.81 9.97 -20.03
CA LEU A 25 4.88 9.08 -20.53
C LEU A 25 5.92 9.76 -21.43
N ARG A 26 6.46 10.92 -21.02
CA ARG A 26 7.84 11.29 -21.36
C ARG A 26 8.73 11.00 -20.16
N TYR A 27 9.14 9.74 -20.00
CA TYR A 27 10.41 9.47 -19.32
C TYR A 27 11.50 9.83 -20.31
N SER A 28 12.09 11.01 -20.12
CA SER A 28 13.22 11.50 -20.89
C SER A 28 14.42 10.62 -20.62
N ASN A 29 14.67 9.68 -21.52
CA ASN A 29 16.00 9.13 -21.69
C ASN A 29 16.61 9.75 -22.95
N ASN A 30 17.80 10.34 -22.83
CA ASN A 30 18.46 11.20 -23.83
C ASN A 30 18.94 10.45 -25.10
N TYR A 31 18.30 9.35 -25.47
CA TYR A 31 18.66 8.55 -26.62
C TYR A 31 17.46 8.50 -27.57
N SER A 32 17.63 9.09 -28.75
CA SER A 32 16.65 9.07 -29.83
C SER A 32 16.52 7.63 -30.35
N THR A 33 15.61 6.85 -29.77
CA THR A 33 15.33 5.48 -30.20
C THR A 33 14.47 5.52 -31.46
N LYS A 34 14.92 4.83 -32.53
CA LYS A 34 14.12 4.68 -33.75
C LYS A 34 12.83 3.91 -33.44
N THR A 35 11.72 4.42 -33.95
CA THR A 35 10.38 3.86 -33.75
C THR A 35 9.73 3.58 -35.10
N ASP A 36 8.98 2.48 -35.18
CA ASP A 36 8.17 2.11 -36.35
C ASP A 36 6.98 3.08 -36.57
N GLU A 37 6.25 2.94 -37.67
CA GLU A 37 5.05 3.70 -38.05
C GLU A 37 3.98 3.74 -36.95
N TYR A 38 3.94 2.73 -36.09
CA TYR A 38 3.02 2.62 -34.95
C TYR A 38 3.58 3.14 -33.61
N GLY A 39 4.79 3.71 -33.60
CA GLY A 39 5.44 4.25 -32.41
C GLY A 39 6.01 3.19 -31.46
N VAL A 40 6.21 1.97 -31.94
CA VAL A 40 6.87 0.89 -31.19
C VAL A 40 8.38 0.99 -31.43
N PRO A 41 9.24 0.91 -30.39
CA PRO A 41 10.68 0.96 -30.56
C PRO A 41 11.18 -0.25 -31.35
N GLU A 42 12.05 -0.01 -32.35
CA GLU A 42 12.61 -1.07 -33.21
C GLU A 42 13.55 -2.02 -32.44
N ASN A 43 14.21 -1.50 -31.40
CA ASN A 43 15.06 -2.26 -30.49
C ASN A 43 14.36 -2.45 -29.14
N PRO A 44 14.61 -3.55 -28.42
CA PRO A 44 14.04 -3.75 -27.10
C PRO A 44 14.54 -2.66 -26.14
N THR A 45 13.62 -1.78 -25.72
CA THR A 45 13.85 -0.81 -24.65
C THR A 45 14.02 -1.54 -23.31
N TRP A 46 14.69 -0.93 -22.33
CA TRP A 46 14.94 -1.55 -21.02
C TRP A 46 13.71 -2.26 -20.47
N SER A 47 13.92 -3.50 -20.03
CA SER A 47 12.95 -4.15 -19.16
C SER A 47 12.96 -3.45 -17.80
N VAL A 48 11.82 -3.42 -17.11
CA VAL A 48 11.78 -2.96 -15.70
C VAL A 48 12.79 -3.72 -14.84
N ARG A 49 13.03 -4.99 -15.16
CA ARG A 49 14.02 -5.84 -14.49
C ARG A 49 15.47 -5.37 -14.68
N SER A 50 15.79 -4.74 -15.82
CA SER A 50 17.12 -4.15 -16.04
C SER A 50 17.34 -2.80 -15.34
N LEU A 51 16.27 -2.16 -14.86
CA LEU A 51 16.37 -0.94 -14.03
C LEU A 51 16.68 -1.25 -12.57
N LEU A 52 16.41 -2.48 -12.12
CA LEU A 52 16.68 -2.91 -10.76
C LEU A 52 18.06 -3.58 -10.72
N PRO A 53 18.97 -3.14 -9.83
CA PRO A 53 20.25 -3.81 -9.67
C PRO A 53 20.03 -5.25 -9.20
N PRO A 54 20.85 -6.20 -9.69
CA PRO A 54 20.73 -7.60 -9.31
C PRO A 54 20.83 -7.72 -7.79
N PHE A 55 19.91 -8.48 -7.19
CA PHE A 55 19.95 -8.77 -5.77
C PHE A 55 21.16 -9.69 -5.51
N THR A 56 22.30 -9.09 -5.22
CA THR A 56 23.43 -9.78 -4.61
C THR A 56 23.14 -9.80 -3.12
N ASP A 57 23.16 -10.97 -2.47
CA ASP A 57 22.88 -11.16 -1.04
C ASP A 57 23.65 -10.15 -0.18
N SER A 58 23.04 -9.00 0.04
CA SER A 58 23.61 -7.90 0.79
C SER A 58 23.29 -8.12 2.26
N LYS A 59 24.14 -7.59 3.12
CA LYS A 59 23.98 -7.60 4.58
C LYS A 59 22.52 -7.28 4.96
N PRO A 60 21.95 -7.99 5.95
CA PRO A 60 20.58 -7.74 6.39
C PRO A 60 20.45 -6.27 6.81
N ILE A 61 19.42 -5.60 6.30
CA ILE A 61 19.09 -4.21 6.61
C ILE A 61 18.48 -4.14 8.01
N ILE A 62 17.67 -5.14 8.37
CA ILE A 62 16.97 -5.25 9.64
C ILE A 62 17.59 -6.36 10.49
N THR A 63 17.87 -6.02 11.74
CA THR A 63 18.34 -6.93 12.79
C THR A 63 17.18 -7.70 13.45
N LYS A 64 17.50 -8.83 14.12
CA LYS A 64 16.48 -9.62 14.84
C LYS A 64 15.82 -8.83 15.98
N GLU A 65 16.51 -7.86 16.57
CA GLU A 65 15.98 -7.00 17.62
C GLU A 65 14.95 -6.01 17.06
N GLU A 66 15.27 -5.35 15.94
CA GLU A 66 14.33 -4.48 15.21
C GLU A 66 13.10 -5.23 14.71
N TYR A 67 13.27 -6.50 14.32
CA TYR A 67 12.13 -7.34 14.00
C TYR A 67 11.20 -7.54 15.20
N LYS A 68 11.74 -7.81 16.40
CA LYS A 68 10.93 -7.94 17.62
C LYS A 68 10.23 -6.63 17.98
N THR A 69 10.88 -5.48 17.80
CA THR A 69 10.24 -4.18 18.05
C THR A 69 9.13 -3.92 17.02
N LEU A 70 9.32 -4.29 15.76
CA LEU A 70 8.29 -4.19 14.73
C LEU A 70 7.07 -5.07 15.04
N LEU A 71 7.28 -6.30 15.51
CA LEU A 71 6.19 -7.15 15.99
C LEU A 71 5.42 -6.50 17.14
N LYS A 72 6.13 -5.91 18.10
CA LYS A 72 5.50 -5.18 19.21
C LYS A 72 4.67 -3.99 18.73
N LEU A 73 5.19 -3.19 17.80
CA LEU A 73 4.49 -2.02 17.25
C LEU A 73 3.27 -2.39 16.41
N SER A 74 3.36 -3.48 15.65
CA SER A 74 2.25 -4.03 14.88
C SER A 74 1.26 -4.84 15.74
N ASN A 75 1.55 -4.98 17.04
CA ASN A 75 0.79 -5.79 18.00
C ASN A 75 0.62 -7.25 17.53
N LEU A 76 1.65 -7.78 16.87
CA LEU A 76 1.73 -9.16 16.40
C LEU A 76 2.54 -10.01 17.38
N ARG A 77 2.18 -11.29 17.50
CA ARG A 77 2.92 -12.25 18.32
C ARG A 77 4.07 -12.85 17.49
N SER A 78 5.18 -13.18 18.15
CA SER A 78 6.27 -13.94 17.49
C SER A 78 5.75 -15.29 17.03
N THR A 79 6.16 -15.69 15.83
CA THR A 79 5.83 -17.00 15.27
C THR A 79 6.91 -18.01 15.62
N SER A 80 6.91 -19.18 14.98
CA SER A 80 8.00 -20.14 15.16
C SER A 80 9.34 -19.55 14.69
N SER A 81 10.46 -20.03 15.23
CA SER A 81 11.79 -19.51 14.83
C SER A 81 12.08 -19.66 13.32
N LEU A 82 11.46 -20.64 12.66
CA LEU A 82 11.59 -20.84 11.22
C LEU A 82 10.83 -19.75 10.46
N GLU A 83 9.57 -19.51 10.82
CA GLU A 83 8.71 -18.51 10.18
C GLU A 83 9.25 -17.10 10.42
N ASP A 84 9.73 -16.79 11.62
CA ASP A 84 10.36 -15.51 11.94
C ASP A 84 11.58 -15.25 11.04
N SER A 85 12.41 -16.27 10.77
CA SER A 85 13.57 -16.12 9.89
C SER A 85 13.19 -15.81 8.44
N LYS A 86 12.12 -16.44 7.96
CA LYS A 86 11.56 -16.19 6.63
C LYS A 86 10.98 -14.79 6.55
N LEU A 87 10.25 -14.35 7.57
CA LEU A 87 9.66 -13.02 7.61
C LEU A 87 10.75 -11.93 7.66
N ILE A 88 11.83 -12.16 8.39
CA ILE A 88 13.01 -11.27 8.37
C ILE A 88 13.62 -11.20 6.96
N GLN A 89 13.72 -12.31 6.25
CA GLN A 89 14.21 -12.31 4.87
C GLN A 89 13.29 -11.51 3.94
N ASP A 90 11.99 -11.73 4.04
CA ASP A 90 10.98 -11.03 3.23
C ASP A 90 11.00 -9.52 3.48
N ILE A 91 11.09 -9.10 4.75
CA ILE A 91 11.17 -7.67 5.10
C ILE A 91 12.48 -7.06 4.56
N ASN A 92 13.61 -7.75 4.69
CA ASN A 92 14.88 -7.28 4.15
C ASN A 92 14.82 -7.07 2.63
N LEU A 93 14.15 -7.97 1.92
CA LEU A 93 13.92 -7.86 0.49
C LEU A 93 13.03 -6.66 0.15
N LEU A 94 11.96 -6.41 0.92
CA LEU A 94 11.12 -5.22 0.76
C LEU A 94 11.90 -3.93 1.01
N CYS A 95 12.70 -3.87 2.09
CA CYS A 95 13.56 -2.73 2.40
C CYS A 95 14.58 -2.45 1.29
N TYR A 96 15.16 -3.49 0.69
CA TYR A 96 16.06 -3.35 -0.45
C TYR A 96 15.37 -2.63 -1.62
N PHE A 97 14.13 -3.01 -1.95
CA PHE A 97 13.39 -2.37 -3.03
C PHE A 97 13.02 -0.91 -2.71
N VAL A 98 12.60 -0.63 -1.48
CA VAL A 98 12.27 0.74 -1.05
C VAL A 98 13.50 1.64 -1.08
N LYS A 99 14.69 1.10 -0.74
CA LYS A 99 15.95 1.86 -0.75
C LYS A 99 16.26 2.51 -2.10
N HIS A 100 15.86 1.89 -3.21
CA HIS A 100 16.06 2.46 -4.55
C HIS A 100 15.22 3.71 -4.80
N ILE A 101 14.07 3.85 -4.14
CA ILE A 101 13.22 5.05 -4.24
C ILE A 101 13.93 6.26 -3.63
N HIS A 102 14.73 6.07 -2.58
CA HIS A 102 15.49 7.16 -1.94
C HIS A 102 16.56 7.79 -2.83
N ASN A 103 16.96 7.13 -3.93
CA ASN A 103 17.94 7.68 -4.87
C ASN A 103 17.35 8.74 -5.81
N VAL A 104 16.03 8.96 -5.78
CA VAL A 104 15.35 9.95 -6.60
C VAL A 104 15.52 11.34 -5.96
N ASP A 105 15.95 12.33 -6.75
CA ASP A 105 16.02 13.72 -6.30
C ASP A 105 14.62 14.30 -6.06
N VAL A 106 14.37 14.71 -4.82
CA VAL A 106 13.10 15.29 -4.35
C VAL A 106 13.28 16.66 -3.68
N THR A 107 14.41 17.33 -3.91
CA THR A 107 14.81 18.57 -3.20
C THR A 107 13.78 19.70 -3.21
N ASN A 108 12.94 19.81 -4.25
CA ASN A 108 11.96 20.88 -4.41
C ASN A 108 10.50 20.37 -4.56
N ILE A 109 10.17 19.23 -3.96
CA ILE A 109 8.85 18.60 -4.09
C ILE A 109 8.17 18.52 -2.73
N GLU A 110 6.96 19.07 -2.60
CA GLU A 110 6.12 18.90 -1.41
C GLU A 110 5.51 17.49 -1.38
N PRO A 111 5.57 16.76 -0.24
CA PRO A 111 4.96 15.45 -0.12
C PRO A 111 3.45 15.50 -0.35
N MET A 112 2.95 14.70 -1.30
CA MET A 112 1.52 14.60 -1.56
C MET A 112 0.82 13.87 -0.41
N ARG A 113 -0.05 14.57 0.33
CA ARG A 113 -0.80 14.02 1.47
C ARG A 113 -2.06 13.27 1.07
N SER A 114 -2.72 13.74 0.03
CA SER A 114 -3.97 13.20 -0.50
C SER A 114 -3.98 13.30 -2.02
N VAL A 115 -4.71 12.40 -2.68
CA VAL A 115 -4.97 12.51 -4.13
C VAL A 115 -5.92 13.69 -4.42
N LEU A 116 -6.76 14.03 -3.44
CA LEU A 116 -7.65 15.18 -3.52
C LEU A 116 -6.90 16.44 -3.09
N ALA A 117 -7.17 17.55 -3.77
CA ALA A 117 -6.64 18.84 -3.35
C ALA A 117 -7.19 19.21 -1.96
N ASP A 118 -6.38 19.93 -1.19
CA ASP A 118 -6.73 20.37 0.16
C ASP A 118 -8.05 21.19 0.12
N GLY A 119 -8.99 20.83 0.99
CA GLY A 119 -10.31 21.47 1.07
C GLY A 119 -11.38 20.87 0.14
N VAL A 120 -11.02 20.00 -0.81
CA VAL A 120 -12.01 19.32 -1.67
C VAL A 120 -12.74 18.24 -0.85
N ASN A 121 -14.07 18.33 -0.80
CA ASN A 121 -14.94 17.50 0.05
C ASN A 121 -14.69 17.63 1.55
N LEU A 122 -14.12 18.76 2.00
CA LEU A 122 -14.08 19.08 3.42
C LEU A 122 -15.48 19.55 3.87
N ASN A 123 -16.41 18.61 4.00
CA ASN A 123 -17.68 18.89 4.64
C ASN A 123 -17.39 19.06 6.14
N LEU A 124 -17.51 20.28 6.63
CA LEU A 124 -17.52 20.54 8.06
C LEU A 124 -18.68 19.73 8.65
N CYS A 125 -18.39 18.87 9.62
CA CYS A 125 -19.43 18.24 10.40
C CYS A 125 -19.98 19.34 11.32
N TYR A 126 -21.04 20.01 10.88
CA TYR A 126 -21.78 20.90 11.74
C TYR A 126 -22.38 20.04 12.85
N GLU A 127 -22.21 20.46 14.10
CA GLU A 127 -23.00 19.89 15.18
C GLU A 127 -24.44 20.34 14.95
N GLU A 128 -25.20 19.55 14.21
CA GLU A 128 -26.64 19.69 14.16
C GLU A 128 -27.14 19.40 15.58
N GLU A 129 -27.81 20.37 16.20
CA GLU A 129 -28.57 20.16 17.43
C GLU A 129 -29.42 18.91 17.22
N LYS A 130 -29.13 17.84 17.97
CA LYS A 130 -29.81 16.57 17.83
C LYS A 130 -31.31 16.82 17.90
N ASN A 131 -31.99 16.77 16.75
CA ASN A 131 -33.44 16.75 16.71
C ASN A 131 -33.88 15.51 17.50
N GLU A 132 -34.51 15.73 18.66
CA GLU A 132 -34.95 14.70 19.62
C GLU A 132 -35.92 13.64 19.03
N ASN A 133 -36.25 13.76 17.74
CA ASN A 133 -37.20 12.92 17.02
C ASN A 133 -36.59 11.87 16.07
N ILE A 134 -35.26 11.73 15.96
CA ILE A 134 -34.66 10.52 15.34
C ILE A 134 -34.29 9.55 16.45
N LYS A 135 -35.32 8.89 17.00
CA LYS A 135 -35.17 7.77 17.93
C LYS A 135 -34.63 6.54 17.20
N SER A 136 -33.31 6.50 17.06
CA SER A 136 -32.52 5.30 17.29
C SER A 136 -31.08 5.73 17.53
N GLU A 137 -30.85 6.47 18.61
CA GLU A 137 -29.52 6.47 19.20
C GLU A 137 -29.20 5.00 19.45
N ASN A 138 -28.33 4.41 18.63
CA ASN A 138 -27.80 3.08 18.87
C ASN A 138 -27.27 3.15 20.29
N GLN A 139 -27.99 2.54 21.24
CA GLN A 139 -27.59 2.60 22.63
C GLN A 139 -26.17 2.05 22.66
N GLY A 140 -25.28 2.58 23.51
CA GLY A 140 -23.89 2.06 23.58
C GLY A 140 -23.84 0.53 23.73
N ARG A 141 -24.92 -0.06 24.25
CA ARG A 141 -25.20 -1.51 24.35
C ARG A 141 -25.33 -2.23 23.00
N ASP A 142 -25.83 -1.58 21.96
CA ASP A 142 -25.91 -2.14 20.61
C ASP A 142 -24.52 -2.45 20.04
N LEU A 143 -23.50 -1.71 20.47
CA LEU A 143 -22.10 -1.97 20.10
C LEU A 143 -21.62 -3.33 20.65
N LEU A 144 -22.20 -3.80 21.76
CA LEU A 144 -21.82 -5.05 22.40
C LEU A 144 -22.39 -6.28 21.68
N LYS A 145 -23.39 -6.12 20.78
CA LYS A 145 -24.02 -7.26 20.09
C LYS A 145 -23.04 -8.11 19.28
N ARG A 146 -21.94 -7.51 18.80
CA ARG A 146 -20.89 -8.19 18.00
C ARG A 146 -19.67 -8.59 18.81
N ALA A 147 -19.63 -8.26 20.10
CA ALA A 147 -18.47 -8.57 20.93
C ALA A 147 -18.39 -10.08 21.20
N SER A 148 -17.20 -10.64 21.08
CA SER A 148 -16.97 -12.07 21.33
C SER A 148 -16.97 -12.42 22.82
N VAL A 149 -16.49 -11.51 23.67
CA VAL A 149 -16.41 -11.70 25.12
C VAL A 149 -16.97 -10.47 25.83
N LEU A 150 -17.92 -10.71 26.72
CA LEU A 150 -18.58 -9.68 27.51
C LEU A 150 -18.61 -10.12 28.98
N HIS A 151 -18.52 -9.14 29.86
CA HIS A 151 -18.82 -9.33 31.28
C HIS A 151 -19.79 -8.25 31.69
N LYS A 152 -21.00 -8.68 32.03
CA LYS A 152 -22.14 -7.77 32.27
C LYS A 152 -22.39 -6.91 31.04
N GLU A 153 -22.05 -5.62 31.11
CA GLU A 153 -22.32 -4.61 30.08
C GLU A 153 -21.03 -3.98 29.54
N PHE A 154 -19.89 -4.68 29.69
CA PHE A 154 -18.58 -4.15 29.30
C PHE A 154 -17.80 -5.15 28.45
N TYR A 155 -16.94 -4.60 27.58
CA TYR A 155 -15.91 -5.37 26.90
C TYR A 155 -14.94 -5.95 27.91
N VAL A 156 -14.55 -7.20 27.69
CA VAL A 156 -13.56 -7.87 28.52
C VAL A 156 -12.29 -8.03 27.71
N VAL A 157 -11.21 -7.43 28.20
CA VAL A 157 -9.87 -7.67 27.70
C VAL A 157 -9.19 -8.62 28.68
N LYS A 158 -8.69 -9.75 28.18
CA LYS A 158 -7.85 -10.63 28.97
C LYS A 158 -6.48 -9.96 29.12
N ILE A 159 -6.04 -9.79 30.35
CA ILE A 159 -4.70 -9.31 30.65
C ILE A 159 -3.85 -10.56 30.83
N ASP A 160 -2.81 -10.70 30.02
CA ASP A 160 -1.85 -11.80 30.16
C ASP A 160 -1.02 -11.52 31.43
N SER A 161 -0.94 -12.47 32.36
CA SER A 161 -0.35 -12.33 33.71
C SER A 161 1.16 -12.08 33.76
N ASN A 162 1.80 -11.78 32.62
CA ASN A 162 3.24 -11.84 32.44
C ASN A 162 3.96 -10.51 32.77
N ASP A 163 3.23 -9.49 33.21
CA ASP A 163 3.76 -8.17 33.58
C ASP A 163 4.18 -8.06 35.06
N ASN A 164 4.25 -9.19 35.78
CA ASN A 164 4.84 -9.25 37.12
C ASN A 164 6.30 -9.76 37.03
N ASN A 165 7.22 -8.93 36.54
CA ASN A 165 8.65 -9.06 36.80
C ASN A 165 9.39 -7.75 36.53
#